data_AF-A0A924M5F6-F1
#
_entry.id   AF-A0A924M5F6-F1
#
_cell.length_a   1.000
_cell.length_b   1.000
_cell.length_c   1.000
_cell.angle_alpha   90.00
_cell.angle_beta   90.00
_cell.angle_gamma   90.00
#
_symmetry.space_group_name_H-M   'P 1'
#
loop_
_entity.id
_entity.type
_entity.pdbx_description
1 polymer ?
#
loop_
_entity_poly.entity_id
_entity_poly.type
_entity_poly.pdbx_seq_one_letter_code
_entity_poly.pdbx_strand_id
1 'polypeptide(L)' 'MTITYKDAAGIEGMRVAGKLASEVLDYLTPLINPGITTNDIDRLAHDYMTQVQHTIPATLGYQP' A
#
# COMPACT_ATOMS: atom_id res chain seq x y z
N MET A 1 -27.20 1.15 -6.19
CA MET A 1 -25.73 1.21 -6.25
C MET A 1 -25.38 1.94 -7.54
N THR A 2 -24.78 3.12 -7.45
CA THR A 2 -24.39 3.91 -8.63
C THR A 2 -22.90 3.71 -8.84
N ILE A 3 -22.50 3.32 -10.06
CA ILE A 3 -21.09 3.17 -10.42
C ILE A 3 -20.60 4.51 -10.97
N THR A 4 -19.58 5.08 -10.35
CA THR A 4 -18.93 6.30 -10.84
C THR A 4 -17.76 5.91 -11.74
N TYR A 5 -17.83 6.30 -13.01
CA TYR A 5 -16.71 6.14 -13.94
C TYR A 5 -15.61 7.17 -13.64
N LYS A 6 -14.36 6.73 -13.68
CA LYS A 6 -13.19 7.63 -13.54
C LYS A 6 -12.95 8.37 -14.84
N ASP A 7 -12.57 9.63 -14.74
CA ASP A 7 -12.01 10.40 -15.84
C ASP A 7 -10.53 10.01 -16.07
N ALA A 8 -9.89 10.63 -17.08
CA ALA A 8 -8.51 10.33 -17.42
C ALA A 8 -7.54 10.56 -16.24
N ALA A 9 -7.73 11.64 -15.49
CA ALA A 9 -6.92 11.96 -14.32
C ALA A 9 -7.11 10.92 -13.20
N GLY A 10 -8.36 10.52 -12.93
CA GLY A 10 -8.67 9.48 -11.95
C GLY A 10 -8.09 8.12 -12.33
N ILE A 11 -8.08 7.76 -13.62
CA ILE A 11 -7.44 6.53 -14.10
C ILE A 11 -5.92 6.60 -13.86
N GLU A 12 -5.28 7.73 -14.17
CA GLU A 12 -3.84 7.88 -13.98
C GLU A 12 -3.43 7.83 -12.50
N GLY A 13 -4.21 8.47 -11.63
CA GLY A 13 -4.01 8.35 -10.17
C GLY A 13 -4.12 6.90 -9.69
N MET A 14 -5.08 6.12 -10.21
CA MET A 14 -5.20 4.70 -9.88
C MET A 14 -4.01 3.87 -10.37
N ARG A 15 -3.41 4.20 -11.53
CA ARG A 15 -2.21 3.50 -12.01
C ARG A 15 -1.03 3.69 -11.07
N VAL A 16 -0.81 4.92 -10.62
CA VAL A 16 0.24 5.23 -9.65
C VAL A 16 -0.03 4.52 -8.32
N ALA A 17 -1.24 4.61 -7.79
CA ALA A 17 -1.62 3.95 -6.53
C ALA A 17 -1.44 2.42 -6.61
N GLY A 18 -1.90 1.79 -7.69
CA GLY A 18 -1.75 0.35 -7.89
C GLY A 18 -0.29 -0.09 -8.03
N LYS A 19 0.53 0.71 -8.74
CA LYS A 19 1.99 0.47 -8.83
C LYS A 19 2.65 0.51 -7.46
N LEU A 20 2.42 1.58 -6.68
CA LEU A 20 3.01 1.73 -5.35
C LEU A 20 2.57 0.61 -4.40
N ALA A 21 1.30 0.21 -4.46
CA ALA A 21 0.79 -0.93 -3.69
C ALA A 21 1.50 -2.25 -4.04
N SER A 22 1.75 -2.51 -5.33
CA SER A 22 2.52 -3.69 -5.76
C SER A 22 3.97 -3.63 -5.26
N GLU A 23 4.61 -2.47 -5.36
CA GLU A 23 6.02 -2.30 -4.93
C GLU A 23 6.21 -2.57 -3.43
N VAL A 24 5.25 -2.20 -2.57
CA VAL A 24 5.28 -2.56 -1.14
C VAL A 24 5.28 -4.08 -0.96
N LEU A 25 4.44 -4.80 -1.70
CA LEU A 25 4.38 -6.26 -1.62
C LEU A 25 5.68 -6.90 -2.13
N ASP A 26 6.25 -6.38 -3.22
CA ASP A 26 7.53 -6.83 -3.76
C ASP A 26 8.67 -6.59 -2.76
N TYR A 27 8.67 -5.43 -2.07
CA TYR A 27 9.63 -5.11 -1.01
C TYR A 27 9.53 -6.06 0.20
N LEU A 28 8.31 -6.40 0.61
CA LEU A 28 8.08 -7.28 1.77
C LEU A 28 8.40 -8.74 1.48
N THR A 29 8.14 -9.21 0.26
CA THR A 29 8.29 -10.62 -0.16
C THR A 29 9.62 -11.27 0.27
N PRO A 30 10.80 -10.69 0.00
CA PRO A 30 12.08 -11.29 0.40
C PRO A 30 12.34 -11.26 1.92
N LEU A 31 11.56 -10.49 2.69
CA LEU A 31 11.73 -10.36 4.15
C LEU A 31 10.91 -11.39 4.92
N ILE A 32 10.01 -12.13 4.25
CA ILE A 32 9.14 -13.12 4.90
C ILE A 32 9.94 -14.40 5.20
N ASN A 33 10.14 -14.68 6.49
CA ASN A 33 10.89 -15.84 6.97
C ASN A 33 10.29 -16.41 8.27
N PRO A 34 10.46 -17.71 8.57
CA PRO A 34 9.94 -18.30 9.80
C PRO A 34 10.47 -17.57 11.03
N GLY A 35 9.56 -17.13 11.91
CA GLY A 35 9.89 -16.40 13.14
C GLY A 35 9.69 -14.89 13.06
N ILE A 36 9.50 -14.30 11.86
CA ILE A 36 9.06 -12.91 11.76
C ILE A 36 7.63 -12.76 12.29
N THR A 37 7.35 -11.68 13.02
CA THR A 37 5.99 -11.40 13.49
C THR A 37 5.21 -10.60 12.45
N THR A 38 3.88 -10.70 12.45
CA THR A 38 3.03 -9.85 11.60
C THR A 38 3.17 -8.37 11.94
N ASN A 39 3.48 -8.03 13.19
CA ASN A 39 3.77 -6.64 13.59
C ASN A 39 5.10 -6.13 13.00
N ASP A 40 6.10 -6.99 12.83
CA ASP A 40 7.33 -6.61 12.13
C ASP A 40 7.05 -6.35 10.65
N ILE A 41 6.25 -7.20 10.00
CA ILE A 41 5.82 -7.01 8.61
C ILE A 41 5.03 -5.70 8.46
N ASP A 42 4.09 -5.43 9.37
CA ASP A 42 3.30 -4.19 9.39
C ASP A 42 4.18 -2.93 9.51
N ARG A 43 5.14 -2.94 10.44
CA ARG A 43 6.12 -1.86 10.60
C ARG A 43 6.95 -1.64 9.34
N LEU A 44 7.46 -2.70 8.72
CA LEU A 44 8.23 -2.62 7.48
C LEU A 44 7.39 -2.03 6.34
N ALA A 45 6.12 -2.43 6.23
CA ALA A 45 5.19 -1.87 5.25
C ALA A 45 4.95 -0.38 5.50
N HIS A 46 4.63 -0.01 6.75
CA HIS A 46 4.40 1.37 7.17
C HIS A 46 5.62 2.26 6.85
N ASP A 47 6.82 1.84 7.23
CA ASP A 47 8.04 2.60 7.04
C ASP A 47 8.39 2.76 5.55
N TYR A 48 8.22 1.70 4.76
CA TYR A 48 8.42 1.78 3.31
C TYR A 48 7.41 2.74 2.64
N MET A 49 6.14 2.63 3.01
CA MET A 49 5.09 3.51 2.49
C MET A 49 5.34 4.97 2.85
N THR A 50 5.69 5.28 4.10
CA THR A 50 5.83 6.67 4.59
C THR A 50 7.18 7.30 4.27
N GLN A 51 8.28 6.55 4.39
CA GLN A 51 9.63 7.10 4.25
C GLN A 51 10.22 6.96 2.85
N VAL A 52 9.80 5.94 2.08
CA VAL A 52 10.34 5.68 0.73
C VAL A 52 9.37 6.14 -0.35
N GLN A 53 8.11 5.70 -0.27
CA GLN A 53 7.10 6.03 -1.28
C GLN A 53 6.38 7.35 -1.01
N HIS A 54 6.51 7.89 0.20
CA HIS A 54 5.83 9.11 0.65
C HIS A 54 4.30 9.05 0.50
N THR A 55 3.72 7.88 0.83
CA THR A 55 2.28 7.62 0.85
C THR A 55 1.75 7.52 2.27
N ILE A 56 0.41 7.51 2.39
CA ILE A 56 -0.29 7.30 3.67
C ILE A 56 -0.92 5.90 3.65
N PRO A 57 -0.69 5.06 4.68
CA PRO A 57 -1.34 3.76 4.79
C PRO A 57 -2.86 3.89 4.90
N ALA A 58 -3.58 3.40 3.88
CA ALA A 58 -5.04 3.55 3.79
C ALA A 58 -5.81 2.82 4.89
N THR A 59 -5.20 1.80 5.51
CA THR A 59 -5.81 1.00 6.58
C THR A 59 -5.69 1.65 7.96
N LEU A 60 -4.74 2.58 8.15
CA LEU A 60 -4.47 3.17 9.46
C LEU A 60 -5.59 4.15 9.84
N GLY A 61 -6.28 3.86 10.94
CA GLY A 61 -7.43 4.64 11.38
C GLY A 61 -8.69 4.47 10.53
N TYR A 62 -8.69 3.52 9.58
CA TYR A 62 -9.88 3.19 8.80
C TYR A 62 -10.90 2.47 9.68
N GLN A 63 -11.96 3.19 10.05
CA GLN A 63 -13.12 2.69 10.78
C GLN A 63 -14.32 2.58 9.84
N PRO A 64 -15.29 1.70 10.10
CA PRO A 64 -16.63 1.87 9.55
C PRO A 64 -17.30 3.15 10.06
#